data_AF-A0A6A5QVN9-F1
#
_entry.id   AF-A0A6A5QVN9-F1
#
_cell.length_a   1.000
_cell.length_b   1.000
_cell.length_c   1.000
_cell.angle_alpha   90.00
_cell.angle_beta   90.00
_cell.angle_gamma   90.00
#
_symmetry.space_group_name_H-M   'P 1'
#
loop_
_entity.id
_entity.type
_entity.pdbx_description
1 polymer ?
#
loop_
_entity_poly.entity_id
_entity_poly.type
_entity_poly.pdbx_seq_one_letter_code
_entity_poly.pdbx_strand_id
1 'polypeptide(L)'
;LWARKATRTNFAQRILRYVDERVQLYNKQGPGDIGLQRAYLDAAHIAIADGHLSRGHIFLERAVEGWRMARGSDSDEVIKFTSLAQNPANLPLYSLSMNWRTSLGAVPSELHGKDFKDWLWRR
;
A
#
# COMPACT_ATOMS: atom_id res chain seq x y z
N LEU A 1 -5.14 -21.67 -18.58
CA LEU A 1 -4.13 -20.64 -18.20
C LEU A 1 -4.74 -19.23 -18.03
N TRP A 2 -5.65 -18.80 -18.91
CA TRP A 2 -6.30 -17.47 -18.83
C TRP A 2 -7.20 -17.26 -17.59
N ALA A 3 -8.01 -18.27 -17.24
CA ALA A 3 -8.94 -18.19 -16.11
C ALA A 3 -8.27 -18.00 -14.73
N ARG A 4 -7.07 -18.60 -14.50
CA ARG A 4 -6.31 -18.44 -13.24
C ARG A 4 -5.73 -17.04 -13.06
N LYS A 5 -5.44 -16.33 -14.16
CA LYS A 5 -4.89 -14.97 -14.14
C LYS A 5 -6.02 -13.97 -13.81
N ALA A 6 -7.18 -14.11 -14.46
CA ALA A 6 -8.36 -13.28 -14.22
C ALA A 6 -8.93 -13.42 -12.80
N THR A 7 -9.02 -14.64 -12.25
CA THR A 7 -9.51 -14.87 -10.87
C THR A 7 -8.60 -14.27 -9.80
N ARG A 8 -7.27 -14.33 -10.01
CA ARG A 8 -6.30 -13.77 -9.05
C ARG A 8 -6.24 -12.23 -9.10
N THR A 9 -6.36 -11.62 -10.29
CA THR A 9 -6.51 -10.15 -10.44
C THR A 9 -7.75 -9.62 -9.72
N ASN A 10 -8.87 -10.35 -9.78
CA ASN A 10 -10.10 -10.00 -9.07
C ASN A 10 -9.93 -10.08 -7.54
N PHE A 11 -9.18 -11.08 -7.05
CA PHE A 11 -8.94 -11.26 -5.63
C PHE A 11 -8.12 -10.13 -4.99
N ALA A 12 -6.99 -9.75 -5.58
CA ALA A 12 -6.14 -8.66 -5.06
C ALA A 12 -6.90 -7.32 -5.01
N GLN A 13 -7.69 -7.02 -6.04
CA GLN A 13 -8.52 -5.81 -6.07
C GLN A 13 -9.62 -5.84 -4.99
N ARG A 14 -10.22 -7.00 -4.76
CA ARG A 14 -11.24 -7.17 -3.71
C ARG A 14 -10.65 -6.98 -2.31
N ILE A 15 -9.47 -7.53 -2.04
CA ILE A 15 -8.80 -7.30 -0.75
C ILE A 15 -8.40 -5.83 -0.62
N LEU A 16 -7.84 -5.21 -1.66
CA LEU A 16 -7.44 -3.81 -1.59
C LEU A 16 -8.63 -2.88 -1.28
N ARG A 17 -9.82 -3.19 -1.82
CA ARG A 17 -11.07 -2.49 -1.49
C ARG A 17 -11.46 -2.67 -0.02
N TYR A 18 -11.39 -3.90 0.50
CA TYR A 18 -11.65 -4.17 1.91
C TYR A 18 -10.67 -3.42 2.83
N VAL A 19 -9.39 -3.38 2.49
CA VAL A 19 -8.38 -2.63 3.25
C VAL A 19 -8.67 -1.14 3.24
N ASP A 20 -9.10 -0.58 2.10
CA ASP A 20 -9.51 0.81 2.04
C ASP A 20 -10.70 1.13 2.96
N GLU A 21 -11.72 0.27 2.98
CA GLU A 21 -12.88 0.45 3.86
C GLU A 21 -12.44 0.51 5.34
N ARG A 22 -11.46 -0.30 5.73
CA ARG A 22 -10.84 -0.23 7.06
C ARG A 22 -10.08 1.07 7.27
N VAL A 23 -9.27 1.52 6.31
CA VAL A 23 -8.57 2.81 6.39
C VAL A 23 -9.56 3.95 6.58
N GLN A 24 -10.67 3.95 5.86
CA GLN A 24 -11.72 4.96 6.03
C GLN A 24 -12.35 4.93 7.42
N LEU A 25 -12.59 3.74 7.98
CA LEU A 25 -13.10 3.60 9.34
C LEU A 25 -12.12 4.15 10.37
N TYR A 26 -10.84 3.78 10.26
CA TYR A 26 -9.79 4.27 11.17
C TYR A 26 -9.64 5.79 11.14
N ASN A 27 -9.67 6.39 9.95
CA ASN A 27 -9.64 7.85 9.81
C ASN A 27 -10.83 8.54 10.50
N LYS A 28 -11.99 7.89 10.62
CA LYS A 28 -13.17 8.45 11.32
C LYS A 28 -13.05 8.34 12.84
N GLN A 29 -12.32 7.35 13.35
CA GLN A 29 -12.17 7.11 14.79
C GLN A 29 -11.14 8.05 15.44
N GLY A 30 -10.30 8.70 14.63
CA GLY A 30 -9.31 9.67 15.09
C GLY A 30 -7.94 9.05 15.39
N PRO A 31 -6.97 9.89 15.78
CA PRO A 31 -5.60 9.44 16.04
C PRO A 31 -5.53 8.54 17.29
N GLY A 32 -4.83 7.41 17.20
CA GLY A 32 -4.56 6.53 18.34
C GLY A 32 -4.65 5.04 18.04
N ASP A 33 -5.33 4.64 16.97
CA ASP A 33 -5.40 3.23 16.56
C ASP A 33 -4.22 2.85 15.65
N ILE A 34 -3.38 1.91 16.13
CA ILE A 34 -2.27 1.33 15.36
C ILE A 34 -2.73 0.54 14.11
N GLY A 35 -4.03 0.28 14.02
CA GLY A 35 -4.70 -0.39 12.92
C GLY A 35 -4.61 0.38 11.60
N LEU A 36 -4.52 1.72 11.64
CA LEU A 36 -4.39 2.54 10.43
C LEU A 36 -3.06 2.26 9.71
N GLN A 37 -1.95 2.29 10.46
CA GLN A 37 -0.61 2.03 9.94
C GLN A 37 -0.50 0.61 9.40
N ARG A 38 -1.07 -0.36 10.12
CA ARG A 38 -1.12 -1.76 9.68
C ARG A 38 -1.95 -1.94 8.40
N ALA A 39 -3.08 -1.26 8.29
CA ALA A 39 -3.91 -1.32 7.08
C ALA A 39 -3.16 -0.74 5.85
N TYR A 40 -2.40 0.34 6.03
CA TYR A 40 -1.52 0.84 4.96
C TYR A 40 -0.41 -0.15 4.61
N LEU A 41 0.21 -0.81 5.60
CA LEU A 41 1.19 -1.86 5.31
C LEU A 41 0.57 -3.04 4.53
N ASP A 42 -0.64 -3.47 4.90
CA ASP A 42 -1.36 -4.53 4.19
C ASP A 42 -1.61 -4.13 2.72
N ALA A 43 -2.06 -2.88 2.48
CA ALA A 43 -2.24 -2.34 1.13
C ALA A 43 -0.91 -2.32 0.34
N ALA A 44 0.20 -1.97 0.99
CA ALA A 44 1.51 -2.00 0.38
C ALA A 44 1.92 -3.42 -0.04
N HIS A 45 1.79 -4.40 0.85
CA HIS A 45 2.12 -5.79 0.56
C HIS A 45 1.30 -6.34 -0.62
N ILE A 46 0.00 -6.05 -0.68
CA ILE A 46 -0.86 -6.44 -1.80
C ILE A 46 -0.36 -5.80 -3.11
N ALA A 47 -0.13 -4.48 -3.10
CA ALA A 47 0.32 -3.76 -4.29
C ALA A 47 1.68 -4.26 -4.79
N ILE A 48 2.64 -4.47 -3.90
CA ILE A 48 3.99 -4.94 -4.23
C ILE A 48 3.95 -6.41 -4.71
N ALA A 49 3.14 -7.26 -4.08
CA ALA A 49 2.98 -8.65 -4.49
C ALA A 49 2.44 -8.80 -5.92
N ASP A 50 1.63 -7.85 -6.38
CA ASP A 50 1.12 -7.77 -7.76
C ASP A 50 1.98 -6.91 -8.72
N GLY A 51 3.13 -6.43 -8.24
CA GLY A 51 4.14 -5.71 -9.04
C GLY A 51 3.93 -4.20 -9.16
N HIS A 52 3.00 -3.61 -8.40
CA HIS A 52 2.65 -2.20 -8.49
C HIS A 52 3.47 -1.33 -7.53
N LEU A 53 4.76 -1.18 -7.82
CA LEU A 53 5.75 -0.57 -6.93
C LEU A 53 5.40 0.87 -6.50
N SER A 54 4.84 1.70 -7.39
CA SER A 54 4.51 3.11 -7.08
C SER A 54 3.42 3.25 -6.00
N ARG A 55 2.36 2.45 -6.09
CA ARG A 55 1.32 2.37 -5.04
C ARG A 55 1.87 1.77 -3.75
N GLY A 56 2.64 0.68 -3.87
CA GLY A 56 3.30 0.03 -2.74
C GLY A 56 4.15 0.99 -1.91
N HIS A 57 4.93 1.83 -2.59
CA HIS A 57 5.72 2.89 -2.00
C HIS A 57 4.88 3.90 -1.22
N ILE A 58 3.85 4.49 -1.85
CA ILE A 58 2.98 5.48 -1.19
C ILE A 58 2.29 4.89 0.06
N PHE A 59 1.87 3.63 -0.01
CA PHE A 59 1.27 2.95 1.14
C PHE A 59 2.30 2.74 2.27
N LEU A 60 3.54 2.36 1.95
CA LEU A 60 4.61 2.24 2.95
C LEU A 60 4.92 3.59 3.61
N GLU A 61 5.02 4.67 2.83
CA GLU A 61 5.27 6.01 3.38
C GLU A 61 4.19 6.41 4.38
N ARG A 62 2.91 6.17 4.06
CA ARG A 62 1.79 6.46 4.98
C ARG A 62 1.84 5.61 6.26
N ALA A 63 2.22 4.34 6.15
CA ALA A 63 2.40 3.48 7.32
C ALA A 63 3.54 4.00 8.21
N VAL A 64 4.69 4.32 7.61
CA VAL A 64 5.88 4.87 8.28
C VAL A 64 5.58 6.19 8.97
N GLU A 65 4.92 7.12 8.29
CA GLU A 65 4.54 8.41 8.87
C GLU A 65 3.63 8.22 10.08
N GLY A 66 2.62 7.34 9.96
CA GLY A 66 1.74 7.04 11.07
C GLY A 66 2.45 6.39 12.26
N TRP A 67 3.44 5.52 12.05
CA TRP A 67 4.24 4.97 13.15
C TRP A 67 5.18 6.00 13.76
N ARG A 68 5.79 6.86 12.92
CA ARG A 68 6.64 7.95 13.38
C ARG A 68 5.88 8.87 14.33
N MET A 69 4.65 9.24 13.99
CA MET A 69 3.79 10.06 14.86
C MET A 69 3.41 9.33 16.16
N ALA A 70 3.11 8.03 16.09
CA ALA A 70 2.60 7.28 17.24
C ALA A 70 3.69 6.75 18.19
N ARG A 71 4.90 6.49 17.70
CA ARG A 71 5.94 5.73 18.40
C ARG A 71 7.33 6.35 18.34
N GLY A 72 7.51 7.43 17.60
CA GLY A 72 8.82 8.04 17.39
C GLY A 72 9.58 7.47 16.20
N SER A 73 10.57 8.25 15.75
CA SER A 73 11.37 7.97 14.56
C SER A 73 12.37 6.82 14.73
N ASP A 74 12.70 6.49 15.98
CA ASP A 74 13.64 5.45 16.40
C ASP A 74 12.97 4.08 16.61
N SER A 75 11.65 3.98 16.44
CA SER A 75 10.95 2.70 16.51
C SER A 75 11.38 1.73 15.40
N ASP A 76 11.43 0.44 15.73
CA ASP A 76 11.79 -0.64 14.80
C ASP A 76 10.95 -0.61 13.53
N GLU A 77 9.65 -0.30 13.64
CA GLU A 77 8.78 -0.20 12.47
C GLU A 77 9.20 0.95 11.54
N VAL A 78 9.51 2.13 12.08
CA VAL A 78 9.94 3.27 11.25
C VAL A 78 11.24 2.94 10.56
N ILE A 79 12.23 2.39 11.26
CA ILE A 79 13.54 2.06 10.68
C ILE A 79 13.37 1.01 9.58
N LYS A 80 12.69 -0.09 9.87
CA LYS A 80 12.49 -1.20 8.94
C LYS A 80 11.71 -0.78 7.69
N PHE A 81 10.58 -0.11 7.87
CA PHE A 81 9.69 0.19 6.76
C PHE A 81 10.10 1.45 5.98
N THR A 82 10.91 2.35 6.55
CA THR A 82 11.57 3.41 5.77
C THR A 82 12.52 2.82 4.74
N SER A 83 13.36 1.85 5.15
CA SER A 83 14.26 1.14 4.23
C SER A 83 13.48 0.42 3.13
N LEU A 84 12.37 -0.23 3.49
CA LEU A 84 11.50 -0.87 2.50
C LEU A 84 10.80 0.13 1.56
N ALA A 85 10.43 1.31 2.04
CA ALA A 85 9.81 2.35 1.20
C ALA A 85 10.78 2.87 0.13
N GLN A 86 12.08 2.96 0.44
CA GLN A 86 13.12 3.36 -0.50
C GLN A 86 13.31 2.35 -1.64
N ASN A 87 13.16 1.06 -1.33
CA ASN A 87 13.19 0.00 -2.33
C ASN A 87 12.13 -1.08 -2.06
N PRO A 88 10.88 -0.86 -2.51
CA PRO A 88 9.78 -1.79 -2.24
C PRO A 88 9.97 -3.17 -2.90
N ALA A 89 10.82 -3.27 -3.92
CA ALA A 89 11.16 -4.54 -4.56
C ALA A 89 11.97 -5.49 -3.65
N ASN A 90 12.53 -4.98 -2.54
CA ASN A 90 13.17 -5.79 -1.51
C ASN A 90 12.17 -6.59 -0.66
N LEU A 91 10.86 -6.33 -0.78
CA LEU A 91 9.86 -7.16 -0.12
C LEU A 91 9.92 -8.58 -0.72
N PRO A 92 10.08 -9.65 0.09
CA PRO A 92 10.14 -11.02 -0.43
C PRO A 92 8.92 -11.45 -1.24
N LEU A 93 7.78 -10.78 -1.05
CA LEU A 93 6.54 -11.01 -1.79
C LEU A 93 6.53 -10.36 -3.18
N TYR A 94 7.48 -9.49 -3.51
CA TYR A 94 7.57 -8.88 -4.83
C TYR A 94 7.69 -9.98 -5.90
N SER A 95 7.07 -9.77 -7.05
CA SER A 95 7.03 -10.72 -8.19
C SER A 95 6.15 -11.97 -8.05
N LEU A 96 5.40 -12.14 -6.95
CA LEU A 96 4.40 -13.21 -6.84
C LEU A 96 3.34 -13.15 -7.97
N SER A 97 3.04 -11.94 -8.42
CA SER A 97 2.25 -11.60 -9.59
C SER A 97 2.82 -10.33 -10.23
N MET A 98 2.60 -10.17 -11.53
CA MET A 98 3.04 -8.99 -12.29
C MET A 98 1.91 -8.39 -13.12
N ASN A 99 0.66 -8.68 -12.72
CA ASN A 99 -0.53 -8.20 -13.43
C ASN A 99 -0.65 -6.67 -13.36
N TRP A 100 -0.07 -6.04 -12.35
CA TRP A 100 -0.19 -4.62 -12.06
C TRP A 100 1.16 -3.91 -12.14
N ARG A 101 2.05 -4.40 -13.01
CA ARG A 101 3.44 -3.97 -13.05
C ARG A 101 3.57 -2.47 -13.32
N THR A 102 4.25 -1.78 -12.41
CA THR A 102 4.70 -0.38 -12.59
C THR A 102 6.12 -0.22 -12.07
N SER A 103 6.83 0.80 -12.54
CA SER A 103 8.05 1.27 -11.88
C SER A 103 7.72 2.03 -10.60
N LEU A 104 8.74 2.26 -9.76
CA LEU A 104 8.61 3.06 -8.54
C LEU A 104 8.18 4.50 -8.85
N GLY A 105 8.80 5.12 -9.86
CA GLY A 105 8.53 6.50 -10.27
C GLY A 105 7.24 6.70 -11.08
N ALA A 106 6.43 5.66 -11.30
CA ALA A 106 5.16 5.77 -12.02
C ALA A 106 4.02 6.30 -11.11
N VAL A 107 4.32 7.30 -10.27
CA VAL A 107 3.33 8.04 -9.48
C VAL A 107 2.81 9.19 -10.35
N PRO A 108 1.49 9.30 -10.57
CA PRO A 108 0.94 10.36 -11.41
C PRO A 108 0.96 11.71 -10.68
N SER A 109 1.79 12.64 -11.15
CA SER A 109 1.93 13.98 -10.57
C SER A 109 0.71 14.88 -10.81
N GLU A 110 -0.04 14.66 -11.89
CA GLU A 110 -1.21 15.45 -12.31
C GLU A 110 -2.49 15.08 -11.54
N LEU A 111 -2.50 13.95 -10.82
CA LEU A 111 -3.69 13.52 -10.09
C LEU A 111 -3.71 14.10 -8.69
N HIS A 112 -4.85 14.66 -8.31
CA HIS A 112 -5.05 15.27 -7.00
C HIS A 112 -6.37 14.83 -6.37
N GLY A 113 -6.49 15.05 -5.05
CA GLY A 113 -7.72 14.83 -4.30
C GLY A 113 -8.33 13.44 -4.53
N LYS A 114 -9.55 13.42 -5.06
CA LYS A 114 -10.31 12.19 -5.31
C LYS A 114 -9.68 11.32 -6.39
N ASP A 115 -9.21 11.89 -7.49
CA ASP A 115 -8.67 11.12 -8.62
C ASP A 115 -7.37 10.41 -8.22
N PHE A 116 -6.54 11.07 -7.41
CA PHE A 116 -5.37 10.42 -6.82
C PHE A 116 -5.76 9.28 -5.88
N LYS A 117 -6.80 9.48 -5.05
CA LYS A 117 -7.31 8.43 -4.15
C LYS A 117 -7.86 7.23 -4.92
N ASP A 118 -8.63 7.47 -5.98
CA ASP A 118 -9.19 6.43 -6.83
C ASP A 118 -8.09 5.66 -7.56
N TRP A 119 -7.09 6.37 -8.10
CA TRP A 119 -5.89 5.76 -8.63
C TRP A 119 -5.16 4.91 -7.57
N LEU A 120 -4.92 5.45 -6.38
CA LEU A 120 -4.16 4.75 -5.32
C LEU A 120 -4.86 3.45 -4.91
N TRP A 121 -6.19 3.48 -4.79
CA TRP A 121 -7.01 2.35 -4.33
C TRP A 121 -7.63 1.50 -5.44
N ARG A 122 -7.32 1.78 -6.72
CA ARG A 122 -7.87 1.09 -7.90
C ARG A 122 -9.40 1.04 -7.92
N ARG A 123 -10.02 2.20 -7.69
CA ARG A 123 -11.47 2.40 -7.78
C ARG A 123 -11.87 3.11 -9.06
#